data_AF-A0A0B4LBE1-F1
#
_entry.id   AF-A0A0B4LBE1-F1
#
_cell.length_a   1.000
_cell.length_b   1.000
_cell.length_c   1.000
_cell.angle_alpha   90.00
_cell.angle_beta   90.00
_cell.angle_gamma   90.00
#
_symmetry.space_group_name_H-M   'P 1'
#
loop_
_entity.id
_entity.type
_entity.pdbx_description
1 polymer ?
#
loop_
_entity_poly.entity_id
_entity_poly.type
_entity_poly.pdbx_seq_one_letter_code
_entity_poly.pdbx_strand_id
1 'polypeptide(L)'
;IDTDDPANAELMKMLPEELYSVPAGSLTSTPVFDGASNDELAGLLANSRPNRDGDVMVDADGKAQLFDGRSGEPFPYPVSVGYMYILKLHHLVDEKIHARSTGPYSMITQQPLGGKAQFGGQRF
;
A
#
# COMPACT_ATOMS: atom_id res chain seq x y z
N ILE A 1 -7.37 6.62 22.35
CA ILE A 1 -6.66 7.80 22.88
C ILE A 1 -6.79 7.73 24.39
N ASP A 2 -5.67 7.85 25.11
CA ASP A 2 -5.74 7.97 26.57
C ASP A 2 -6.29 9.36 26.91
N THR A 3 -7.45 9.41 27.56
CA THR A 3 -8.15 10.66 27.92
C THR A 3 -7.47 11.41 29.05
N ASP A 4 -6.57 10.75 29.78
CA ASP A 4 -5.95 11.27 30.99
C ASP A 4 -4.56 11.87 30.73
N ASP A 5 -4.01 11.71 29.52
CA ASP A 5 -2.71 12.26 29.13
C ASP A 5 -2.82 13.73 28.67
N PRO A 6 -2.10 14.68 29.31
CA PRO A 6 -2.11 16.09 28.91
C PRO A 6 -1.61 16.34 27.48
N ALA A 7 -0.77 15.46 26.91
CA ALA A 7 -0.30 15.57 25.53
C ALA A 7 -1.44 15.39 24.50
N ASN A 8 -2.49 14.66 24.88
CA ASN A 8 -3.64 14.39 24.01
C ASN A 8 -4.71 15.49 24.08
N ALA A 9 -4.57 16.49 24.97
CA ALA A 9 -5.58 17.53 25.19
C ALA A 9 -5.82 18.42 23.96
N GLU A 10 -4.80 18.65 23.14
CA GLU A 10 -4.93 19.40 21.88
C GLU A 10 -5.62 18.55 20.80
N LEU A 11 -5.26 17.27 20.72
CA LEU A 11 -5.85 16.30 19.79
C LEU A 11 -7.35 16.08 20.08
N MET A 12 -7.74 16.03 21.36
CA MET A 12 -9.15 15.89 21.78
C MET A 12 -10.03 17.07 21.38
N LYS A 13 -9.47 18.28 21.21
CA LYS A 13 -10.24 19.44 20.73
C LYS A 13 -10.52 19.37 19.23
N MET A 14 -9.66 18.70 18.48
CA MET A 14 -9.77 18.57 17.02
C MET A 14 -10.64 17.37 16.64
N LEU A 15 -10.47 16.24 17.33
CA LEU A 15 -11.18 15.01 17.03
C LEU A 15 -12.58 14.96 17.68
N PRO A 16 -13.61 14.51 16.95
CA PRO A 16 -14.90 14.11 17.51
C PRO A 16 -14.75 13.02 18.57
N GLU A 17 -15.61 13.03 19.60
CA GLU A 17 -15.61 12.05 20.69
C GLU A 17 -15.75 10.60 20.19
N GLU A 18 -16.44 10.40 19.07
CA GLU A 18 -16.63 9.08 18.43
C GLU A 18 -15.31 8.44 17.99
N LEU A 19 -14.27 9.23 17.71
CA LEU A 19 -12.97 8.75 17.23
C LEU A 19 -11.96 8.45 18.37
N TYR A 20 -12.34 8.66 19.63
CA TYR A 20 -11.43 8.43 20.75
C TYR A 20 -11.09 6.95 20.94
N SER A 21 -12.02 6.05 20.60
CA SER A 21 -11.78 4.61 20.58
C SER A 21 -12.49 3.97 19.39
N VAL A 22 -11.70 3.53 18.42
CA VAL A 22 -12.18 2.85 17.23
C VAL A 22 -11.68 1.39 17.22
N PRO A 23 -12.53 0.39 16.88
CA PRO A 23 -12.09 -1.00 16.77
C PRO A 23 -11.07 -1.18 15.64
N ALA A 24 -10.22 -2.20 15.75
CA ALA A 24 -9.25 -2.52 14.70
C ALA A 24 -9.96 -2.87 13.37
N GLY A 25 -9.41 -2.42 12.25
CA GLY A 25 -9.97 -2.66 10.92
C GLY A 25 -11.20 -1.83 10.57
N SER A 26 -11.48 -0.77 11.32
CA SER A 26 -12.53 0.19 10.99
C SER A 26 -12.32 0.84 9.62
N LEU A 27 -13.42 1.01 8.90
CA LEU A 27 -13.42 1.78 7.66
C LEU A 27 -13.31 3.27 7.98
N THR A 28 -12.45 3.96 7.24
CA THR A 28 -12.26 5.41 7.35
C THR A 28 -12.64 6.09 6.04
N SER A 29 -13.12 7.32 6.12
CA SER A 29 -13.42 8.15 4.96
C SER A 29 -12.64 9.45 5.04
N THR A 30 -11.90 9.79 3.99
CA THR A 30 -11.20 11.07 3.86
C THR A 30 -11.70 11.74 2.58
N PRO A 31 -12.65 12.69 2.67
CA PRO A 31 -13.11 13.48 1.53
C PRO A 31 -11.96 14.17 0.80
N VAL A 32 -12.13 14.45 -0.49
CA VAL A 32 -11.06 15.03 -1.33
C VAL A 32 -10.60 16.41 -0.86
N PHE A 33 -11.51 17.21 -0.30
CA PHE A 33 -11.25 18.60 0.09
C PHE A 33 -11.31 18.88 1.60
N ASP A 34 -11.68 17.88 2.39
CA ASP A 34 -11.88 18.00 3.85
C ASP A 34 -11.50 16.67 4.51
N GLY A 35 -10.30 16.20 4.18
CA GLY A 35 -9.74 14.95 4.69
C GLY A 35 -9.02 15.14 6.02
N ALA A 36 -8.44 14.05 6.53
CA ALA A 36 -7.65 14.09 7.76
C ALA A 36 -6.46 15.06 7.62
N SER A 37 -6.26 15.90 8.63
CA SER A 37 -5.12 16.81 8.70
C SER A 37 -3.84 16.10 9.15
N ASN A 38 -2.68 16.71 8.91
CA ASN A 38 -1.39 16.12 9.32
C ASN A 38 -1.26 16.01 10.84
N ASP A 39 -1.78 16.98 11.58
CA ASP A 39 -1.72 17.02 13.05
C ASP A 39 -2.60 15.91 13.66
N GLU A 40 -3.79 15.69 13.07
CA GLU A 40 -4.66 14.56 13.41
C GLU A 40 -3.96 13.22 13.13
N LEU A 41 -3.31 13.09 11.96
CA LEU A 41 -2.62 11.85 11.59
C LEU A 41 -1.47 11.53 12.55
N ALA A 42 -0.62 12.51 12.86
CA ALA A 42 0.48 12.35 13.80
C ALA A 42 -0.02 11.98 15.21
N GLY A 43 -1.08 12.65 15.68
CA GLY A 43 -1.70 12.34 16.97
C GLY A 43 -2.31 10.94 17.04
N LEU A 44 -2.93 10.49 15.94
CA LEU A 44 -3.49 9.13 15.82
C LEU A 44 -2.40 8.05 15.78
N LEU A 45 -1.28 8.29 15.09
CA LEU A 45 -0.14 7.37 15.04
C LEU A 45 0.49 7.19 16.43
N ALA A 46 0.68 8.30 17.16
CA ALA A 46 1.21 8.27 18.52
C ALA A 46 0.29 7.51 19.51
N ASN A 47 -1.02 7.50 19.26
CA ASN A 47 -2.04 6.84 20.08
C ASN A 47 -2.53 5.51 19.47
N SER A 48 -1.69 4.84 18.68
CA SER A 48 -2.04 3.56 18.07
C SER A 48 -2.33 2.47 19.14
N ARG A 49 -3.28 1.59 18.86
CA ARG A 49 -3.66 0.53 19.80
C ARG A 49 -2.57 -0.54 19.85
N PRO A 50 -2.28 -1.10 21.04
CA PRO A 50 -1.38 -2.24 21.14
C PRO A 50 -1.97 -3.48 20.44
N ASN A 51 -1.09 -4.39 20.07
CA ASN A 51 -1.47 -5.70 19.55
C ASN A 51 -2.10 -6.58 20.67
N ARG A 52 -2.46 -7.82 20.33
CA ARG A 52 -2.97 -8.82 21.30
C ARG A 52 -2.03 -9.01 22.50
N ASP A 53 -0.74 -8.90 22.26
CA ASP A 53 0.32 -9.22 23.21
C ASP A 53 0.69 -8.00 24.09
N GLY A 54 0.07 -6.84 23.84
CA GLY A 54 0.24 -5.60 24.60
C GLY A 54 1.28 -4.63 24.01
N ASP A 55 1.94 -5.00 22.91
CA ASP A 55 3.00 -4.20 22.31
C ASP A 55 2.48 -3.23 21.25
N VAL A 56 3.01 -2.01 21.27
CA VAL A 56 2.83 -1.04 20.19
C VAL A 56 3.94 -1.22 19.17
N MET A 57 3.59 -1.63 17.95
CA MET A 57 4.57 -2.01 16.93
C MET A 57 5.11 -0.84 16.09
N VAL A 58 4.39 0.29 16.08
CA VAL A 58 4.68 1.44 15.22
C VAL A 58 4.92 2.66 16.10
N ASP A 59 5.97 3.42 15.80
CA ASP A 59 6.29 4.67 16.48
C ASP A 59 5.37 5.83 16.05
N ALA A 60 5.54 6.98 16.69
CA ALA A 60 4.78 8.19 16.35
C ALA A 60 5.05 8.71 14.92
N ASP A 61 6.17 8.32 14.31
CA ASP A 61 6.53 8.67 12.92
C ASP A 61 5.94 7.68 11.90
N GLY A 62 5.18 6.67 12.33
CA GLY A 62 4.60 5.65 11.45
C GLY A 62 5.61 4.60 10.99
N LYS A 63 6.73 4.43 11.70
CA LYS A 63 7.77 3.45 11.39
C LYS A 63 7.83 2.33 12.42
N ALA A 64 8.33 1.19 11.98
CA ALA A 64 8.49 -0.01 12.80
C ALA A 64 9.87 -0.63 12.58
N GLN A 65 10.37 -1.33 13.60
CA GLN A 65 11.58 -2.15 13.49
C GLN A 65 11.24 -3.45 12.74
N LEU A 66 11.76 -3.58 11.52
CA LEU A 66 11.61 -4.80 10.73
C LEU A 66 12.78 -5.75 10.93
N PHE A 67 12.55 -7.02 10.61
CA PHE A 67 13.56 -8.08 10.60
C PHE A 67 13.64 -8.68 9.19
N ASP A 68 14.85 -9.00 8.74
CA ASP A 68 15.04 -9.68 7.46
C ASP A 68 14.62 -11.15 7.58
N GLY A 69 13.63 -11.56 6.79
CA GLY A 69 13.12 -12.93 6.78
C GLY A 69 14.11 -13.98 6.25
N ARG A 70 15.23 -13.58 5.64
CA ARG A 70 16.28 -14.52 5.19
C ARG A 70 17.36 -14.76 6.24
N SER A 71 17.86 -13.70 6.89
CA SER A 71 18.94 -13.78 7.88
C SER A 71 18.46 -13.83 9.33
N GLY A 72 17.30 -13.23 9.63
CA GLY A 72 16.78 -13.03 10.99
C GLY A 72 17.32 -11.78 11.68
N GLU A 73 18.20 -11.01 11.04
CA GLU A 73 18.77 -9.79 11.63
C GLU A 73 17.79 -8.60 11.53
N PRO A 74 17.80 -7.68 12.52
CA PRO A 74 17.02 -6.45 12.43
C PRO A 74 17.58 -5.54 11.33
N PHE A 75 16.70 -4.82 10.63
CA PHE A 75 17.13 -3.76 9.72
C PHE A 75 17.85 -2.64 10.51
N PRO A 76 18.89 -1.99 9.94
CA PRO A 76 19.64 -0.96 10.65
C PRO A 76 18.83 0.28 11.04
N TYR A 77 17.72 0.54 10.35
CA TYR A 77 16.86 1.70 10.55
C TYR A 77 15.38 1.28 10.54
N PRO A 78 14.52 2.00 11.29
CA PRO A 78 13.08 1.74 11.28
C PRO A 78 12.48 2.12 9.92
N VAL A 79 11.51 1.33 9.47
CA VAL A 79 10.89 1.43 8.13
C VAL A 79 9.43 1.81 8.28
N SER A 80 8.92 2.70 7.42
CA SER A 80 7.50 3.04 7.39
C SER A 80 6.66 1.83 6.98
N VAL A 81 5.72 1.44 7.85
CA VAL A 81 4.84 0.28 7.66
C VAL A 81 3.40 0.72 7.85
N GLY A 82 2.51 0.23 7.00
CA GLY A 82 1.09 0.53 7.11
C GLY A 82 0.26 -0.26 6.10
N TYR A 83 -1.03 0.05 6.08
CA TYR A 83 -1.97 -0.54 5.14
C TYR A 83 -2.13 0.37 3.93
N MET A 84 -1.93 -0.18 2.74
CA MET A 84 -2.15 0.51 1.47
C MET A 84 -3.14 -0.28 0.62
N TYR A 85 -4.08 0.42 0.00
CA TYR A 85 -5.02 -0.20 -0.92
C TYR A 85 -4.37 -0.39 -2.30
N ILE A 86 -4.12 -1.65 -2.67
CA ILE A 86 -3.45 -2.02 -3.92
C ILE A 86 -4.48 -2.51 -4.93
N LEU A 87 -4.47 -1.93 -6.13
CA LEU A 87 -5.28 -2.37 -7.27
C LEU A 87 -4.46 -3.21 -8.24
N LYS A 88 -4.96 -4.39 -8.60
CA LYS A 88 -4.39 -5.20 -9.68
C LYS A 88 -5.01 -4.80 -11.01
N LEU A 89 -4.20 -4.17 -11.88
CA LEU A 89 -4.64 -3.80 -13.22
C LEU A 89 -4.72 -5.04 -14.13
N HIS A 90 -5.52 -4.95 -15.19
CA HIS A 90 -5.74 -6.03 -16.17
C HIS A 90 -4.49 -6.37 -17.02
N HIS A 91 -3.35 -5.73 -16.78
CA HIS A 91 -2.12 -5.92 -17.54
C HIS A 91 -1.37 -7.18 -17.10
N LEU A 92 -1.99 -8.34 -17.30
CA LEU A 92 -1.43 -9.64 -16.95
C LEU A 92 -0.31 -10.06 -17.90
N VAL A 93 0.69 -10.74 -17.34
CA VAL A 93 1.82 -11.26 -18.12
C VAL A 93 1.34 -12.32 -19.11
N ASP A 94 0.37 -13.15 -18.73
CA ASP A 94 -0.19 -14.23 -19.55
C ASP A 94 -0.80 -13.71 -20.87
N GLU A 95 -1.40 -12.52 -20.82
CA GLU A 95 -1.93 -11.85 -22.01
C GLU A 95 -0.84 -11.26 -22.89
N LYS A 96 0.29 -10.88 -22.30
CA LYS A 96 1.39 -10.19 -22.99
C LYS A 96 2.51 -11.11 -23.49
N ILE A 97 2.68 -12.29 -22.91
CA ILE A 97 3.67 -13.27 -23.36
C ILE A 97 3.26 -13.76 -24.76
N HIS A 98 4.19 -13.62 -25.69
CA HIS A 98 4.07 -14.08 -27.07
C HIS A 98 5.45 -14.41 -27.62
N ALA A 99 5.56 -15.55 -28.31
CA ALA A 99 6.78 -15.98 -28.97
C ALA A 99 6.43 -16.63 -30.31
N ARG A 100 7.33 -16.48 -31.28
CA ARG A 100 7.16 -17.03 -32.64
C ARG A 100 8.50 -17.60 -33.12
N SER A 101 8.49 -18.86 -33.59
CA SER A 101 9.59 -19.47 -34.34
C SER A 101 9.37 -19.35 -35.86
N THR A 102 8.27 -19.88 -36.38
CA THR A 102 7.77 -19.71 -37.76
C THR A 102 6.28 -19.37 -37.73
N GLY A 103 5.70 -18.92 -38.85
CA GLY A 103 4.28 -18.55 -38.88
C GLY A 103 3.84 -17.92 -40.20
N PRO A 104 2.60 -17.43 -40.31
CA PRO A 104 2.06 -16.84 -41.53
C PRO A 104 2.79 -15.55 -41.94
N TYR A 105 2.81 -15.32 -43.25
CA TYR A 105 3.41 -14.16 -43.90
C TYR A 105 2.35 -13.39 -44.68
N SER A 106 2.54 -12.09 -44.81
CA SER A 106 1.75 -11.25 -45.70
C SER A 106 1.96 -11.69 -47.15
N MET A 107 0.87 -11.89 -47.91
CA MET A 107 0.94 -12.23 -49.34
C MET A 107 1.61 -11.16 -50.19
N ILE A 108 1.51 -9.88 -49.78
CA ILE A 108 2.02 -8.74 -50.55
C ILE A 108 3.50 -8.51 -50.27
N THR A 109 3.87 -8.38 -48.99
CA THR A 109 5.23 -7.96 -48.58
C THR A 109 6.12 -9.13 -48.21
N GLN A 110 5.57 -10.35 -48.10
CA GLN A 110 6.26 -11.53 -47.56
C GLN A 110 6.91 -11.29 -46.19
N GLN A 111 6.39 -10.32 -45.43
CA GLN A 111 6.82 -10.07 -44.05
C GLN A 111 5.98 -10.88 -43.07
N PRO A 112 6.54 -11.25 -41.90
CA PRO A 112 5.76 -11.83 -40.81
C PRO A 112 4.56 -10.96 -40.43
N LEU A 113 3.39 -11.57 -40.21
CA LEU A 113 2.22 -10.84 -39.70
C LEU A 113 2.50 -10.18 -38.34
N GLY A 114 1.68 -9.21 -37.93
CA GLY A 114 1.83 -8.48 -36.67
C GLY A 114 0.81 -8.89 -35.61
N GLY A 115 1.22 -8.83 -34.34
CA GLY A 115 0.33 -9.03 -33.19
C GLY A 115 0.18 -10.49 -32.75
N LYS A 116 -0.02 -10.68 -31.43
CA LYS A 116 -0.17 -11.99 -30.78
C LYS A 116 -1.29 -12.83 -31.40
N ALA A 117 -2.44 -12.21 -31.67
CA ALA A 117 -3.62 -12.88 -32.20
C ALA A 117 -3.39 -13.56 -33.57
N GLN A 118 -2.44 -13.06 -34.37
CA GLN A 118 -2.12 -13.59 -35.70
C GLN A 118 -0.86 -14.48 -35.71
N PHE A 119 -0.39 -14.89 -34.53
CA PHE A 119 0.95 -15.49 -34.37
C PHE A 119 2.03 -14.65 -35.07
N GLY A 120 1.93 -13.33 -34.91
CA GLY A 120 2.79 -12.36 -35.57
C GLY A 120 4.23 -12.36 -35.06
N GLY A 121 5.16 -11.87 -35.88
CA GLY A 121 6.55 -11.66 -35.49
C GLY A 121 6.75 -10.33 -34.75
N GLN A 122 7.89 -10.19 -34.08
CA GLN A 122 8.32 -8.90 -33.53
C GLN A 122 8.74 -7.97 -34.69
N ARG A 123 8.38 -6.69 -34.60
CA ARG A 123 8.90 -5.67 -35.51
C ARG A 123 10.30 -5.29 -35.06
N PHE A 124 11.28 -5.48 -35.95
CA PHE A 124 12.65 -4.99 -35.81
C PHE A 124 12.81 -3.68 -36.56
#